data_AF-A0A5K0Y8M7-F1
#
_entry.id   AF-A0A5K0Y8M7-F1
#
_cell.length_a   1.000
_cell.length_b   1.000
_cell.length_c   1.000
_cell.angle_alpha   90.00
_cell.angle_beta   90.00
_cell.angle_gamma   90.00
#
_symmetry.space_group_name_H-M   'P 1'
#
loop_
_entity.id
_entity.type
_entity.pdbx_description
1 polymer ?
#
loop_
_entity_poly.entity_id
_entity_poly.type
_entity_poly.pdbx_seq_one_letter_code
_entity_poly.pdbx_strand_id
1 'polypeptide(L)'
;YGMGGKPTTQGDVYSYGILLLDLFTGKRLTTHEMFSADLNLQKWVRERILGKILQIVQDEARMNVMHCGEIAIQEKQIACLAAVIEVALSCAVECAQDRMSMRMILPKLKRIRDSLA
;
A
#
# COMPACT_ATOMS: atom_id res chain seq x y z
N TYR A 1 -14.74 9.97 8.36
CA TYR A 1 -13.77 10.94 8.88
C TYR A 1 -14.09 12.27 8.23
N GLY A 2 -14.64 13.20 9.01
CA GLY A 2 -15.06 14.54 8.54
C GLY A 2 -16.54 14.92 8.66
N MET A 3 -17.43 14.07 9.20
CA MET A 3 -18.87 14.39 9.34
C MET A 3 -19.49 13.87 10.65
N GLY A 4 -18.97 14.31 11.81
CA GLY A 4 -19.71 14.21 13.10
C GLY A 4 -20.09 12.82 13.64
N GLY A 5 -19.62 11.72 13.03
CA GLY A 5 -19.91 10.35 13.49
C GLY A 5 -19.09 9.93 14.71
N LYS A 6 -19.65 9.01 15.51
CA LYS A 6 -18.93 8.41 16.66
C LYS A 6 -17.65 7.70 16.19
N PRO A 7 -16.53 7.80 16.92
CA PRO A 7 -15.33 7.02 16.64
C PRO A 7 -15.63 5.53 16.63
N THR A 8 -15.05 4.79 15.70
CA THR A 8 -15.20 3.33 15.60
C THR A 8 -13.86 2.69 15.29
N THR A 9 -13.64 1.47 15.80
CA THR A 9 -12.43 0.69 15.49
C THR A 9 -12.23 0.49 14.00
N GLN A 10 -13.31 0.26 13.24
CA GLN A 10 -13.23 0.09 11.79
C GLN A 10 -12.87 1.39 11.08
N GLY A 11 -13.32 2.52 11.63
CA GLY A 11 -12.84 3.80 11.15
C GLY A 11 -11.33 3.96 11.38
N ASP A 12 -10.84 3.61 12.57
CA ASP A 12 -9.42 3.79 12.90
C ASP A 12 -8.53 2.93 11.99
N VAL A 13 -9.00 1.72 11.65
CA VAL A 13 -8.40 0.85 10.63
C VAL A 13 -8.35 1.54 9.27
N TYR A 14 -9.45 2.16 8.83
CA TYR A 14 -9.48 2.88 7.56
C TYR A 14 -8.46 4.02 7.54
N SER A 15 -8.47 4.87 8.56
CA SER A 15 -7.53 5.99 8.69
C SER A 15 -6.09 5.51 8.74
N TYR A 16 -5.81 4.40 9.44
CA TYR A 16 -4.51 3.77 9.44
C TYR A 16 -4.08 3.31 8.04
N GLY A 17 -4.99 2.74 7.26
CA GLY A 17 -4.75 2.38 5.86
C GLY A 17 -4.36 3.58 4.99
N ILE A 18 -5.09 4.70 5.11
CA ILE A 18 -4.74 5.94 4.40
C ILE A 18 -3.36 6.44 4.82
N LEU A 19 -3.05 6.45 6.12
CA LEU A 19 -1.74 6.88 6.61
C LEU A 19 -0.59 6.00 6.10
N LEU A 20 -0.79 4.68 6.01
CA LEU A 20 0.19 3.79 5.42
C LEU A 20 0.41 4.09 3.94
N LEU A 21 -0.66 4.30 3.17
CA LEU A 21 -0.53 4.68 1.77
C LEU A 21 0.19 6.03 1.64
N ASP A 22 -0.12 7.02 2.48
CA ASP A 22 0.54 8.32 2.45
C ASP A 22 2.04 8.21 2.72
N LEU A 23 2.42 7.46 3.75
CA LEU A 23 3.80 7.28 4.18
C LEU A 23 4.64 6.57 3.11
N PHE A 24 4.13 5.49 2.54
CA PHE A 24 4.90 4.63 1.63
C PHE A 24 4.86 5.11 0.18
N THR A 25 3.87 5.92 -0.20
CA THR A 25 3.81 6.51 -1.55
C THR A 25 4.42 7.90 -1.61
N GLY A 26 4.65 8.54 -0.45
CA GLY A 26 5.08 9.94 -0.35
C GLY A 26 4.05 10.94 -0.88
N LYS A 27 2.82 10.50 -1.14
CA LYS A 27 1.72 11.32 -1.65
C LYS A 27 0.69 11.51 -0.56
N ARG A 28 0.11 12.71 -0.47
CA ARG A 28 -0.96 12.99 0.48
C ARG A 28 -2.29 12.53 -0.12
N LEU A 29 -2.75 11.34 0.24
CA LEU A 29 -4.00 10.73 -0.24
C LEU A 29 -5.19 11.03 0.68
N THR A 30 -4.96 11.78 1.77
CA THR A 30 -6.03 12.33 2.63
C THR A 30 -6.94 13.34 1.92
N THR A 31 -6.56 13.85 0.76
CA THR A 31 -7.40 14.72 -0.08
C THR A 31 -8.20 13.86 -1.04
N HIS A 32 -9.52 13.77 -0.78
CA HIS A 32 -10.51 13.15 -1.67
C HIS A 32 -10.45 13.65 -3.12
N GLU A 33 -9.77 14.77 -3.40
CA GLU A 33 -9.53 15.30 -4.75
C GLU A 33 -8.71 14.37 -5.66
N MET A 34 -7.96 13.40 -5.12
CA MET A 34 -7.14 12.50 -5.94
C MET A 34 -7.95 11.38 -6.62
N PHE A 35 -9.18 11.13 -6.15
CA PHE A 35 -10.07 10.07 -6.61
C PHE A 35 -11.31 10.73 -7.20
N SER A 36 -11.29 11.00 -8.51
CA SER A 36 -12.48 11.46 -9.23
C SER A 36 -13.63 10.45 -9.03
N ALA A 37 -14.88 10.87 -9.22
CA ALA A 37 -16.07 10.03 -9.06
C ALA A 37 -15.98 8.66 -9.80
N ASP A 38 -15.10 8.55 -10.80
CA ASP A 38 -14.90 7.36 -11.63
C ASP A 38 -13.75 6.42 -11.17
N LEU A 39 -12.93 6.82 -10.18
CA LEU A 39 -11.77 6.05 -9.70
C LEU A 39 -11.80 5.97 -8.17
N ASN A 40 -12.28 4.85 -7.63
CA ASN A 40 -12.12 4.58 -6.20
C ASN A 40 -10.63 4.45 -5.81
N LEU A 41 -10.31 4.73 -4.55
CA LEU A 41 -8.95 4.70 -3.97
C LEU A 41 -8.19 3.43 -4.38
N GLN A 42 -8.85 2.28 -4.28
CA GLN A 42 -8.21 1.01 -4.57
C GLN A 42 -7.78 0.89 -6.03
N LYS A 43 -8.64 1.28 -6.97
CA LYS A 43 -8.35 1.24 -8.40
C LYS A 43 -7.19 2.17 -8.73
N TRP A 44 -7.20 3.39 -8.20
CA TRP A 44 -6.11 4.34 -8.43
C TRP A 44 -4.76 3.84 -7.88
N VAL A 45 -4.72 3.28 -6.67
CA VAL A 45 -3.47 2.75 -6.09
C VAL A 45 -2.96 1.54 -6.90
N ARG A 46 -3.85 0.62 -7.28
CA ARG A 46 -3.46 -0.54 -8.09
C ARG A 46 -2.91 -0.13 -9.45
N GLU A 47 -3.60 0.77 -10.14
CA GLU A 47 -3.19 1.20 -11.48
C GLU A 47 -1.94 2.10 -11.46
N ARG A 48 -1.89 3.08 -10.56
CA ARG A 48 -0.86 4.14 -10.61
C ARG A 48 0.36 3.89 -9.75
N ILE A 49 0.26 3.02 -8.74
CA ILE A 49 1.37 2.72 -7.85
C ILE A 49 1.86 1.30 -8.11
N LEU A 50 1.02 0.29 -7.88
CA LEU A 50 1.45 -1.11 -8.04
C LEU A 50 1.79 -1.44 -9.49
N GLY A 51 1.02 -0.94 -10.47
CA GLY A 51 1.34 -1.10 -11.89
C GLY A 51 2.70 -0.51 -12.27
N LYS A 52 3.08 0.65 -11.72
CA LYS A 52 4.40 1.25 -11.96
C LYS A 52 5.52 0.49 -11.29
N ILE A 53 5.29 0.03 -10.06
CA ILE A 53 6.24 -0.81 -9.33
C ILE A 53 6.58 -2.08 -10.14
N LEU A 54 5.55 -2.74 -10.70
CA LEU A 54 5.73 -3.92 -11.54
C LEU A 54 6.51 -3.63 -12.83
N GLN A 55 6.26 -2.49 -13.47
CA GLN A 55 7.00 -2.08 -14.68
C GLN A 55 8.48 -1.87 -14.38
N ILE A 56 8.82 -1.19 -13.28
CA ILE A 56 10.23 -0.97 -12.88
C ILE A 56 10.97 -2.30 -12.71
N VAL A 57 10.35 -3.26 -12.00
CA VAL A 57 10.95 -4.60 -11.82
C VAL A 57 11.15 -5.32 -13.15
N GLN A 58 10.17 -5.25 -14.05
CA GLN A 58 10.26 -5.91 -15.35
C GLN A 58 11.33 -5.28 -16.26
N ASP A 59 11.47 -3.95 -16.23
CA ASP A 59 12.46 -3.23 -17.02
C ASP A 59 13.88 -3.46 -16.48
N GLU A 60 14.07 -3.47 -15.16
CA GLU A 60 15.37 -3.80 -14.52
C GLU A 60 15.79 -5.24 -14.80
N ALA A 61 14.85 -6.20 -14.74
CA ALA A 61 15.10 -7.60 -15.07
C ALA A 61 15.47 -7.81 -16.55
N ARG A 62 14.98 -6.96 -17.45
CA ARG A 62 15.28 -7.02 -18.90
C ARG A 62 16.62 -6.39 -19.28
N MET A 63 17.08 -5.41 -18.50
CA MET A 63 18.25 -4.59 -18.84
C MET A 63 19.59 -5.15 -18.35
N ASN A 64 19.62 -6.11 -17.41
CA ASN A 64 20.84 -6.35 -16.64
C ASN A 64 21.63 -7.62 -16.98
N VAL A 65 22.80 -7.36 -17.58
CA VAL A 65 24.03 -8.15 -17.51
C VAL A 65 24.90 -7.48 -16.42
N MET A 66 25.31 -8.20 -15.37
CA MET A 66 26.49 -7.92 -14.51
C MET A 66 26.38 -7.27 -13.10
N HIS A 67 25.22 -7.00 -12.47
CA HIS A 67 25.13 -6.50 -11.05
C HIS A 67 24.16 -7.28 -10.13
N CYS A 68 24.37 -8.59 -9.95
CA CYS A 68 23.41 -9.49 -9.28
C CYS A 68 23.08 -9.14 -7.81
N GLY A 69 24.01 -8.57 -7.03
CA GLY A 69 23.81 -8.29 -5.60
C GLY A 69 22.95 -7.07 -5.29
N GLU A 70 23.17 -5.95 -5.98
CA GLU A 70 22.40 -4.70 -5.77
C GLU A 70 20.96 -4.84 -6.29
N ILE A 71 20.77 -5.56 -7.40
CA ILE A 71 19.46 -5.86 -7.98
C ILE A 71 18.60 -6.68 -7.00
N ALA A 72 19.17 -7.71 -6.36
CA ALA A 72 18.44 -8.53 -5.40
C ALA A 72 17.95 -7.75 -4.17
N ILE A 73 18.71 -6.72 -3.74
CA ILE A 73 18.31 -5.83 -2.64
C ILE A 73 17.15 -4.93 -3.11
N GLN A 74 17.23 -4.39 -4.32
CA GLN A 74 16.22 -3.52 -4.89
C GLN A 74 14.89 -4.26 -5.13
N GLU A 75 14.93 -5.49 -5.66
CA GLU A 75 13.76 -6.36 -5.81
C GLU A 75 13.07 -6.65 -4.47
N LYS A 76 13.84 -6.95 -3.41
CA LYS A 76 13.30 -7.16 -2.07
C LYS A 76 12.62 -5.93 -1.51
N GLN A 77 13.23 -4.75 -1.66
CA GLN A 77 12.64 -3.47 -1.23
C GLN A 77 11.34 -3.18 -1.98
N ILE A 78 11.33 -3.41 -3.28
CA ILE A 78 10.14 -3.25 -4.13
C ILE A 78 9.02 -4.23 -3.70
N ALA A 79 9.34 -5.51 -3.52
CA ALA A 79 8.38 -6.52 -3.08
C ALA A 79 7.80 -6.17 -1.70
N CYS A 80 8.63 -5.68 -0.78
CA CYS A 80 8.18 -5.20 0.52
C CYS A 80 7.22 -4.01 0.39
N LEU A 81 7.56 -3.00 -0.43
CA LEU A 81 6.72 -1.84 -0.66
C LEU A 81 5.34 -2.25 -1.20
N ALA A 82 5.32 -3.14 -2.20
CA ALA A 82 4.08 -3.68 -2.74
C ALA A 82 3.24 -4.41 -1.68
N ALA A 83 3.87 -5.24 -0.84
CA ALA A 83 3.19 -5.95 0.23
C ALA A 83 2.61 -5.02 1.30
N VAL A 84 3.30 -3.94 1.66
CA VAL A 84 2.78 -2.91 2.58
C VAL A 84 1.57 -2.20 1.96
N ILE A 85 1.64 -1.84 0.68
CA ILE A 85 0.55 -1.19 -0.02
C ILE A 85 -0.71 -2.08 -0.06
N GLU A 86 -0.56 -3.39 -0.28
CA GLU A 86 -1.69 -4.34 -0.25
C GLU A 86 -2.33 -4.45 1.14
N VAL A 87 -1.53 -4.43 2.21
CA VAL A 87 -2.06 -4.35 3.59
C VAL A 87 -2.84 -3.05 3.76
N ALA A 88 -2.29 -1.92 3.33
CA ALA A 88 -2.92 -0.61 3.45
C ALA A 88 -4.24 -0.53 2.67
N LEU A 89 -4.31 -1.10 1.47
CA LEU A 89 -5.54 -1.23 0.69
C LEU A 89 -6.61 -2.06 1.38
N SER A 90 -6.21 -3.16 2.04
CA SER A 90 -7.12 -4.00 2.82
C SER A 90 -7.65 -3.31 4.09
N CYS A 91 -6.98 -2.25 4.54
CA CYS A 91 -7.43 -1.41 5.65
C CYS A 91 -8.38 -0.31 5.15
N ALA A 92 -8.08 0.28 3.99
CA ALA A 92 -8.82 1.39 3.39
C ALA A 92 -9.95 0.95 2.45
N VAL A 93 -10.59 -0.19 2.73
CA VAL A 93 -11.80 -0.65 2.01
C VAL A 93 -12.99 0.23 2.40
N GLU A 94 -13.85 0.58 1.46
CA GLU A 94 -15.03 1.41 1.74
C GLU A 94 -15.99 0.71 2.72
N CYS A 95 -16.33 -0.56 2.47
CA CYS A 95 -17.14 -1.37 3.37
C CYS A 95 -16.39 -1.73 4.65
N ALA A 96 -16.92 -1.30 5.80
CA ALA A 96 -16.30 -1.53 7.11
C ALA A 96 -16.18 -3.01 7.51
N GLN A 97 -17.04 -3.88 6.97
CA GLN A 97 -17.05 -5.31 7.28
C GLN A 97 -15.93 -6.06 6.54
N ASP A 98 -15.50 -5.54 5.40
CA ASP A 98 -14.47 -6.13 4.56
C ASP A 98 -13.05 -5.67 4.93
N ARG A 99 -12.94 -4.71 5.86
CA ARG A 99 -11.65 -4.19 6.32
C ARG A 99 -10.93 -5.22 7.18
N MET A 100 -9.63 -5.35 6.93
CA MET A 100 -8.76 -6.19 7.74
C MET A 100 -8.75 -5.73 9.21
N SER A 101 -8.91 -6.67 10.14
CA SER A 101 -8.87 -6.31 11.57
C SER A 101 -7.46 -5.91 12.02
N MET A 102 -7.37 -4.98 12.97
CA MET A 102 -6.08 -4.54 13.54
C MET A 102 -5.23 -5.67 14.12
N ARG A 103 -5.87 -6.75 14.59
CA ARG A 103 -5.20 -7.96 15.08
C ARG A 103 -4.42 -8.70 13.99
N MET A 104 -4.87 -8.61 12.73
CA MET A 104 -4.23 -9.25 11.57
C MET A 104 -3.19 -8.35 10.90
N ILE A 105 -3.36 -7.03 11.02
CA ILE A 105 -2.48 -6.03 10.40
C ILE A 105 -1.05 -6.12 10.97
N LEU A 106 -0.91 -6.05 12.30
CA LEU A 106 0.42 -6.01 12.93
C LEU A 106 1.28 -7.26 12.63
N PRO A 107 0.77 -8.50 12.73
CA PRO A 107 1.54 -9.69 12.35
C PRO A 107 1.96 -9.68 10.88
N LYS A 108 1.10 -9.20 9.95
CA LYS A 108 1.44 -9.09 8.54
C LYS A 108 2.57 -8.09 8.31
N LEU A 109 2.48 -6.89 8.90
CA LEU A 109 3.53 -5.88 8.76
C LEU A 109 4.86 -6.34 9.37
N LYS A 110 4.84 -7.04 10.51
CA LYS A 110 6.05 -7.65 11.08
C LYS A 110 6.69 -8.64 10.12
N ARG A 111 5.91 -9.57 9.55
CA ARG A 111 6.42 -10.54 8.56
C ARG A 111 7.02 -9.86 7.33
N ILE A 112 6.39 -8.79 6.83
CA ILE A 112 6.90 -8.02 5.69
C ILE A 112 8.24 -7.37 6.06
N ARG A 113 8.34 -6.72 7.22
CA ARG A 113 9.59 -6.13 7.70
C ARG A 113 10.69 -7.20 7.87
N ASP A 114 10.36 -8.34 8.46
CA ASP A 114 11.32 -9.40 8.72
C ASP A 114 11.80 -10.07 7.40
N SER A 115 11.07 -9.93 6.29
CA SER A 115 11.51 -10.37 4.95
C SER A 115 12.55 -9.47 4.28
N LEU A 116 12.75 -8.25 4.83
CA LEU A 116 13.81 -7.33 4.41
C LEU A 116 15.13 -7.55 5.15
N ALA A 117 15.12 -8.29 6.27
CA ALA A 117 16.32 -8.64 7.03
C ALA A 117 17.10 -9.76 6.35
#